data_AF-A0A1J5PGF0-F1
#
_entry.id   AF-A0A1J5PGF0-F1
#
_cell.length_a   1.000
_cell.length_b   1.000
_cell.length_c   1.000
_cell.angle_alpha   90.00
_cell.angle_beta   90.00
_cell.angle_gamma   90.00
#
_symmetry.space_group_name_H-M   'P 1'
#
loop_
_entity.id
_entity.type
_entity.pdbx_description
1 polymer ?
#
loop_
_entity_poly.entity_id
_entity_poly.type
_entity_poly.pdbx_seq_one_letter_code
_entity_poly.pdbx_strand_id
1 'polypeptide(L)'
;MPPSNLSIVRCDACFKEIENDNVFCANCGYPLRGTKAEQVAFIKNQNQADFDADELKNRINKRIKKAGNTLFWLAGVFFLCAAIAFFVLKDNPEVLAVVIPYIVLGVVFLLLGDYSKKKTLACLISGLCLYIIVQAIDLVQNPHFNLFSFIIIAIIITFLTLGVKSAFEIEKIKKENNIS
;
A
#
# COMPACT_ATOMS: atom_id res chain seq x y z
N MET A 1 20.60 10.00 -57.60
CA MET A 1 20.16 10.34 -56.23
C MET A 1 21.41 10.59 -55.40
N PRO A 2 21.66 11.83 -54.95
CA PRO A 2 22.76 12.10 -54.03
C PRO A 2 22.42 11.54 -52.64
N PRO A 3 23.42 11.06 -51.86
CA PRO A 3 23.20 10.65 -50.49
C PRO A 3 22.85 11.87 -49.65
N SER A 4 21.66 11.86 -49.04
CA SER A 4 21.27 12.84 -48.03
C SER A 4 22.22 12.71 -46.83
N ASN A 5 23.04 13.74 -46.59
CA ASN A 5 23.84 13.89 -45.38
C ASN A 5 22.89 14.03 -44.17
N LEU A 6 22.48 12.91 -43.58
CA LEU A 6 21.77 12.93 -42.29
C LEU A 6 22.80 13.26 -41.19
N SER A 7 22.90 14.55 -40.85
CA SER A 7 23.48 14.94 -39.56
C SER A 7 22.54 14.42 -38.47
N ILE A 8 22.95 13.36 -37.76
CA ILE A 8 22.22 12.82 -36.62
C ILE A 8 22.33 13.85 -35.49
N VAL A 9 21.22 14.51 -35.16
CA VAL A 9 21.13 15.43 -34.01
C VAL A 9 20.39 14.71 -32.89
N ARG A 10 20.70 15.04 -31.63
CA ARG A 10 19.98 14.51 -30.46
C ARG A 10 19.06 15.57 -29.90
N CYS A 11 17.88 15.16 -29.42
CA CYS A 11 16.95 16.05 -28.75
C CYS A 11 17.50 16.51 -27.39
N ASP A 12 17.47 17.81 -27.10
CA ASP A 12 17.95 18.36 -25.82
C ASP A 12 17.11 17.95 -24.60
N ALA A 13 15.86 17.53 -24.81
CA ALA A 13 14.95 17.12 -23.73
C ALA A 13 14.95 15.61 -23.46
N CYS A 14 15.00 14.76 -24.50
CA CYS A 14 14.89 13.30 -24.35
C CYS A 14 16.09 12.51 -24.88
N PHE A 15 17.11 13.19 -25.43
CA PHE A 15 18.36 12.62 -25.94
C PHE A 15 18.24 11.58 -27.05
N LYS A 16 17.03 11.34 -27.60
CA LYS A 16 16.85 10.48 -28.77
C LYS A 16 17.35 11.16 -30.05
N GLU A 17 17.80 10.32 -30.97
CA GLU A 17 18.21 10.73 -32.32
C GLU A 17 17.00 11.23 -33.10
N ILE A 18 17.21 12.35 -33.78
CA ILE A 18 16.18 13.08 -34.52
C ILE A 18 16.75 13.55 -35.85
N GLU A 19 15.90 13.53 -36.88
CA GLU A 19 16.20 14.16 -38.14
C GLU A 19 16.17 15.69 -37.98
N ASN A 20 17.20 16.35 -38.54
CA ASN A 20 17.47 17.78 -38.34
C ASN A 20 16.38 18.72 -38.93
N ASP A 21 15.48 18.18 -39.77
CA ASP A 21 14.39 18.96 -40.36
C ASP A 21 13.09 19.00 -39.57
N ASN A 22 13.00 18.26 -38.46
CA ASN A 22 11.79 18.23 -37.65
C ASN A 22 11.60 19.51 -36.84
N VAL A 23 10.39 20.07 -36.87
CA VAL A 23 9.97 21.22 -36.05
C VAL A 23 9.82 20.82 -34.57
N PHE A 24 9.38 19.58 -34.33
CA PHE A 24 9.19 18.98 -33.01
C PHE A 24 9.89 17.61 -32.93
N CYS A 25 10.36 17.23 -31.74
CA CYS A 25 10.87 15.89 -31.52
C CYS A 25 9.73 14.86 -31.64
N ALA A 26 9.85 13.92 -32.57
CA ALA A 26 8.85 12.86 -32.78
C ALA A 26 8.65 11.93 -31.56
N ASN A 27 9.59 11.94 -30.61
CA ASN A 27 9.52 11.09 -29.42
C ASN A 27 8.86 11.77 -28.21
N CYS A 28 9.23 13.01 -27.89
CA CYS A 28 8.75 13.69 -26.69
C CYS A 28 7.93 14.95 -26.98
N GLY A 29 7.89 15.45 -28.21
CA GLY A 29 7.19 16.68 -28.57
C GLY A 29 7.98 17.98 -28.29
N TYR A 30 9.25 17.89 -27.90
CA TYR A 30 10.10 19.07 -27.66
C TYR A 30 10.21 19.96 -28.91
N PRO A 31 9.99 21.29 -28.81
CA PRO A 31 10.02 22.19 -29.97
C PRO A 31 11.45 22.51 -30.41
N LEU A 32 12.00 21.71 -31.32
CA LEU A 32 13.38 21.82 -31.83
C LEU A 32 13.67 23.17 -32.49
N ARG A 33 12.69 23.71 -33.22
CA ARG A 33 12.77 25.01 -33.90
C ARG A 33 11.92 26.09 -33.22
N GLY A 34 11.41 25.83 -32.02
CA GLY A 34 10.65 26.81 -31.23
C GLY A 34 11.52 27.94 -30.69
N THR A 35 10.89 28.96 -30.15
CA THR A 35 11.59 30.04 -29.44
C THR A 35 12.25 29.50 -28.17
N LYS A 36 13.31 30.17 -27.68
CA LYS A 36 13.91 29.84 -26.37
C LYS A 36 12.87 29.82 -25.24
N ALA A 37 11.86 30.68 -25.32
CA ALA A 37 10.77 30.71 -24.35
C ALA A 37 9.92 29.44 -24.40
N GLU A 38 9.57 28.94 -25.59
CA GLU A 38 8.81 27.69 -25.77
C GLU A 38 9.60 26.47 -25.33
N GLN A 39 10.89 26.40 -25.67
CA GLN A 39 11.78 25.32 -25.26
C GLN A 39 11.93 25.24 -23.73
N VAL A 40 12.15 26.39 -23.08
CA VAL A 40 12.24 26.48 -21.61
C VAL A 40 10.89 26.15 -20.96
N ALA A 41 9.78 26.62 -21.53
CA ALA A 41 8.44 26.30 -21.03
C ALA A 41 8.15 24.79 -21.12
N PHE A 42 8.54 24.13 -22.21
CA PHE A 42 8.39 22.69 -22.37
C PHE A 42 9.16 21.92 -21.29
N ILE A 43 10.46 22.21 -21.12
CA ILE A 43 11.30 21.53 -20.11
C ILE A 43 10.75 21.77 -18.71
N LYS A 44 10.31 23.00 -18.41
CA LYS A 44 9.70 23.32 -17.11
C LYS A 44 8.43 22.50 -16.86
N ASN A 45 7.53 22.43 -17.84
CA ASN A 45 6.28 21.69 -17.72
C ASN A 45 6.54 20.17 -17.56
N GLN A 46 7.52 19.63 -18.28
CA GLN A 46 7.92 18.23 -18.16
C GLN A 46 8.49 17.92 -16.77
N ASN A 47 9.41 18.74 -16.27
CA ASN A 47 9.99 18.58 -14.93
C ASN A 47 8.92 18.71 -13.82
N GLN A 48 7.93 19.58 -14.00
CA GLN A 48 6.81 19.70 -13.06
C GLN A 48 5.93 18.44 -13.06
N ALA A 49 5.58 17.92 -14.25
CA ALA A 49 4.80 16.70 -14.37
C ALA A 49 5.52 15.47 -13.75
N ASP A 50 6.84 15.36 -13.96
CA ASP A 50 7.65 14.28 -13.38
C ASP A 50 7.73 14.40 -11.85
N PHE A 51 7.93 15.61 -11.32
CA PHE A 51 7.93 15.87 -9.88
C PHE A 51 6.58 15.53 -9.23
N ASP A 52 5.47 15.93 -9.86
CA ASP A 52 4.12 15.65 -9.36
C ASP A 52 3.83 14.15 -9.33
N ALA A 53 4.29 13.40 -10.35
CA ALA A 53 4.16 11.95 -10.41
C ALA A 53 4.95 11.24 -9.29
N ASP A 54 6.17 11.69 -9.00
CA ASP A 54 6.99 11.15 -7.93
C ASP A 54 6.45 11.51 -6.54
N GLU A 55 5.96 12.73 -6.35
CA GLU A 55 5.28 13.13 -5.11
C GLU A 55 4.03 12.28 -4.88
N LEU A 56 3.22 12.02 -5.92
CA LEU A 56 2.05 11.17 -5.85
C LEU A 56 2.41 9.72 -5.47
N LYS A 57 3.40 9.11 -6.13
CA LYS A 57 3.91 7.77 -5.79
C LYS A 57 4.39 7.70 -4.35
N ASN A 58 5.13 8.71 -3.89
CA ASN A 58 5.61 8.79 -2.52
C ASN A 58 4.47 8.91 -1.50
N ARG A 59 3.44 9.71 -1.79
CA ARG A 59 2.22 9.80 -0.96
C ARG A 59 1.49 8.46 -0.87
N ILE A 60 1.32 7.77 -2.01
CA ILE A 60 0.70 6.44 -2.09
C ILE A 60 1.48 5.43 -1.25
N ASN A 61 2.80 5.33 -1.44
CA ASN A 61 3.65 4.40 -0.71
C ASN A 61 3.63 4.63 0.81
N LYS A 62 3.60 5.89 1.24
CA LYS A 62 3.46 6.23 2.67
C LYS A 62 2.11 5.76 3.23
N ARG A 63 1.01 5.95 2.49
CA ARG A 63 -0.32 5.49 2.93
C ARG A 63 -0.43 3.96 2.96
N ILE A 64 0.16 3.26 1.98
CA ILE A 64 0.24 1.79 1.95
C ILE A 64 0.96 1.27 3.19
N LYS A 65 2.14 1.83 3.49
CA LYS A 65 2.91 1.45 4.69
C LYS A 65 2.10 1.67 5.96
N LYS A 66 1.39 2.81 6.08
CA LYS A 66 0.52 3.09 7.23
C LYS A 66 -0.63 2.08 7.35
N ALA A 67 -1.31 1.75 6.26
CA ALA A 67 -2.41 0.80 6.27
C ALA A 67 -1.94 -0.63 6.60
N GLY A 68 -0.79 -1.06 6.07
CA GLY A 68 -0.15 -2.32 6.43
C GLY A 68 0.32 -2.37 7.89
N ASN A 69 0.72 -1.22 8.45
CA ASN A 69 1.14 -1.12 9.85
C ASN A 69 0.05 -1.51 10.85
N THR A 70 -1.24 -1.39 10.48
CA THR A 70 -2.36 -1.83 11.30
C THR A 70 -2.31 -3.35 11.57
N LEU A 71 -1.88 -4.15 10.59
CA LEU A 71 -1.73 -5.60 10.75
C LEU A 71 -0.59 -5.95 11.72
N PHE A 72 0.52 -5.21 11.66
CA PHE A 72 1.62 -5.35 12.61
C PHE A 72 1.20 -4.94 14.03
N TRP A 73 0.42 -3.88 14.16
CA TRP A 73 -0.12 -3.45 15.44
C TRP A 73 -1.03 -4.53 16.05
N LEU A 74 -1.92 -5.12 15.25
CA LEU A 74 -2.76 -6.24 15.68
C LEU A 74 -1.96 -7.47 16.07
N ALA A 75 -0.91 -7.82 15.30
CA ALA A 75 0.00 -8.91 15.67
C ALA A 75 0.60 -8.67 17.07
N GLY A 76 1.07 -7.44 17.33
CA GLY A 76 1.57 -7.03 18.64
C GLY A 76 0.52 -7.14 19.75
N VAL A 77 -0.71 -6.70 19.49
CA VAL A 77 -1.83 -6.83 20.44
C VAL A 77 -2.09 -8.30 20.77
N PHE A 78 -2.15 -9.19 19.78
CA PHE A 78 -2.38 -10.62 20.03
C PHE A 78 -1.25 -11.27 20.80
N PHE A 79 0.01 -10.95 20.51
CA PHE A 79 1.14 -11.43 21.31
C PHE A 79 1.10 -10.91 22.74
N LEU A 80 0.71 -9.65 22.94
CA LEU A 80 0.54 -9.07 24.27
C LEU A 80 -0.59 -9.77 25.04
N CYS A 81 -1.74 -10.00 24.39
CA CYS A 81 -2.86 -10.75 24.96
C CYS A 81 -2.45 -12.19 25.32
N ALA A 82 -1.70 -12.87 24.45
CA ALA A 82 -1.16 -14.20 24.71
C ALA A 82 -0.27 -14.22 25.95
N ALA A 83 0.64 -13.24 26.06
CA ALA A 83 1.55 -13.12 27.21
C ALA A 83 0.77 -12.86 28.51
N ILE A 84 -0.17 -11.91 28.50
CA ILE A 84 -1.01 -11.62 29.67
C ILE A 84 -1.83 -12.85 30.07
N ALA A 85 -2.49 -13.50 29.12
CA ALA A 85 -3.28 -14.71 29.37
C ALA A 85 -2.43 -15.83 29.96
N PHE A 86 -1.20 -16.01 29.47
CA PHE A 86 -0.27 -17.00 30.01
C PHE A 86 0.07 -16.74 31.49
N PHE A 87 0.40 -15.50 31.86
CA PHE A 87 0.74 -15.17 33.25
C PHE A 87 -0.47 -15.22 34.20
N VAL A 88 -1.65 -14.81 33.74
CA VAL A 88 -2.87 -14.80 34.54
C VAL A 88 -3.42 -16.22 34.76
N LEU A 89 -3.32 -17.09 33.75
CA LEU A 89 -3.90 -18.43 33.78
C LEU A 89 -2.86 -19.54 34.04
N LYS A 90 -1.62 -19.20 34.43
CA LYS A 90 -0.50 -20.16 34.53
C LYS A 90 -0.79 -21.42 35.36
N ASP A 91 -1.65 -21.30 36.38
CA ASP A 91 -1.99 -22.39 37.30
C ASP A 91 -3.19 -23.22 36.79
N ASN A 92 -3.84 -22.78 35.71
CA ASN A 92 -4.93 -23.50 35.06
C ASN A 92 -4.39 -24.49 34.02
N PRO A 93 -4.85 -25.75 34.01
CA PRO A 93 -4.42 -26.75 33.03
C PRO A 93 -4.81 -26.38 31.58
N GLU A 94 -5.80 -25.50 31.41
CA GLU A 94 -6.32 -25.08 30.10
C GLU A 94 -5.59 -23.86 29.51
N VAL A 95 -4.54 -23.34 30.17
CA VAL A 95 -3.82 -22.13 29.73
C VAL A 95 -3.36 -22.21 28.27
N LEU A 96 -2.89 -23.37 27.83
CA LEU A 96 -2.42 -23.57 26.45
C LEU A 96 -3.57 -23.48 25.44
N ALA A 97 -4.77 -23.92 25.79
CA ALA A 97 -5.94 -23.84 24.91
C ALA A 97 -6.34 -22.39 24.64
N VAL A 98 -6.08 -21.48 25.58
CA VAL A 98 -6.33 -20.04 25.42
C VAL A 98 -5.17 -19.32 24.73
N VAL A 99 -3.93 -19.62 25.12
CA VAL A 99 -2.74 -18.88 24.66
C VAL A 99 -2.35 -19.22 23.21
N ILE A 100 -2.45 -20.50 22.81
CA ILE A 100 -2.05 -20.96 21.47
C ILE A 100 -2.82 -20.22 20.36
N PRO A 101 -4.17 -20.11 20.41
CA PRO A 101 -4.93 -19.35 19.41
C PRO A 101 -4.44 -17.90 19.25
N TYR A 102 -4.14 -17.20 20.34
CA TYR A 102 -3.63 -15.82 20.27
C TYR A 102 -2.25 -15.75 19.62
N ILE A 103 -1.34 -16.70 19.92
CA ILE A 103 -0.03 -16.78 19.26
C ILE A 103 -0.19 -17.04 17.77
N VAL A 104 -1.02 -18.00 17.38
CA VAL A 104 -1.30 -18.33 15.98
C VAL A 104 -1.86 -17.12 15.25
N LEU A 105 -2.82 -16.42 15.85
CA LEU A 105 -3.41 -15.22 15.28
C LEU A 105 -2.35 -14.11 15.13
N GLY A 106 -1.52 -13.90 16.15
CA GLY A 106 -0.39 -12.97 16.10
C GLY A 106 0.56 -13.26 14.94
N VAL A 107 0.95 -14.52 14.74
CA VAL A 107 1.81 -14.93 13.62
C VAL A 107 1.11 -14.71 12.27
N VAL A 108 -0.16 -15.07 12.14
CA VAL A 108 -0.90 -14.86 10.89
C VAL A 108 -1.01 -13.38 10.54
N PHE A 109 -1.34 -12.52 11.50
CA PHE A 109 -1.39 -11.07 11.29
C PHE A 109 -0.01 -10.48 10.99
N LEU A 110 1.07 -11.03 11.55
CA LEU A 110 2.44 -10.64 11.23
C LEU A 110 2.79 -10.97 9.77
N LEU A 111 2.46 -12.19 9.33
CA LEU A 111 2.68 -12.63 7.94
C LEU A 111 1.84 -11.82 6.94
N LEU A 112 0.56 -11.57 7.27
CA LEU A 112 -0.29 -10.68 6.48
C LEU A 112 0.27 -9.25 6.44
N GLY A 113 0.82 -8.76 7.56
CA GLY A 113 1.50 -7.48 7.64
C GLY A 113 2.69 -7.39 6.68
N ASP A 114 3.53 -8.42 6.63
CA ASP A 114 4.66 -8.44 5.69
C ASP A 114 4.18 -8.55 4.23
N TYR A 115 3.21 -9.41 3.96
CA TYR A 115 2.64 -9.59 2.63
C TYR A 115 1.85 -8.35 2.14
N SER A 116 1.37 -7.52 3.06
CA SER A 116 0.63 -6.28 2.74
C SER A 116 1.46 -5.27 1.96
N LYS A 117 2.80 -5.39 1.96
CA LYS A 117 3.70 -4.57 1.12
C LYS A 117 3.46 -4.78 -0.37
N LYS A 118 2.96 -5.96 -0.77
CA LYS A 118 2.64 -6.31 -2.16
C LYS A 118 1.17 -6.12 -2.49
N LYS A 119 0.27 -6.58 -1.60
CA LYS A 119 -1.19 -6.55 -1.80
C LYS A 119 -1.93 -6.12 -0.54
N THR A 120 -1.90 -4.82 -0.24
CA THR A 120 -2.40 -4.26 1.03
C THR A 120 -3.88 -4.51 1.24
N LEU A 121 -4.71 -4.26 0.21
CA LEU A 121 -6.16 -4.44 0.31
C LEU A 121 -6.54 -5.89 0.58
N ALA A 122 -5.97 -6.82 -0.20
CA ALA A 122 -6.20 -8.24 -0.01
C ALA A 122 -5.84 -8.70 1.42
N CYS A 123 -4.69 -8.26 1.95
CA CYS A 123 -4.27 -8.63 3.31
C CYS A 123 -5.19 -8.06 4.39
N LEU A 124 -5.64 -6.82 4.26
CA LEU A 124 -6.55 -6.21 5.23
C LEU A 124 -7.93 -6.87 5.22
N ILE A 125 -8.47 -7.18 4.04
CA ILE A 125 -9.73 -7.91 3.91
C ILE A 125 -9.58 -9.31 4.49
N SER A 126 -8.52 -10.04 4.14
CA SER A 126 -8.26 -11.37 4.69
C SER A 126 -8.09 -11.35 6.21
N GLY A 127 -7.38 -10.36 6.76
CA GLY A 127 -7.24 -10.17 8.20
C GLY A 127 -8.59 -9.90 8.89
N LEU A 128 -9.44 -9.05 8.29
CA LEU A 128 -10.79 -8.78 8.79
C LEU A 128 -11.67 -10.03 8.77
N CYS A 129 -11.69 -10.76 7.65
CA CYS A 129 -12.46 -12.00 7.53
C CYS A 129 -11.98 -13.06 8.53
N LEU A 130 -10.67 -13.25 8.66
CA LEU A 130 -10.09 -14.19 9.61
C LEU A 130 -10.48 -13.83 11.05
N TYR A 131 -10.38 -12.55 11.42
CA TYR A 131 -10.76 -12.09 12.75
C TYR A 131 -12.24 -12.37 13.04
N ILE A 132 -13.14 -12.03 12.12
CA ILE A 132 -14.58 -12.29 12.27
C ILE A 132 -14.86 -13.78 12.43
N ILE A 133 -14.21 -14.65 11.64
CA ILE A 133 -14.38 -16.10 11.73
C ILE A 133 -13.96 -16.61 13.11
N VAL A 134 -12.79 -16.17 13.61
CA VAL A 134 -12.31 -16.57 14.94
C VAL A 134 -13.29 -16.13 16.04
N GLN A 135 -13.80 -14.91 15.97
CA GLN A 135 -14.79 -14.42 16.94
C GLN A 135 -16.13 -15.16 16.83
N ALA A 136 -16.55 -15.55 15.64
CA ALA A 136 -17.76 -16.35 15.45
C ALA A 136 -17.62 -17.75 16.09
N ILE A 137 -16.45 -18.37 16.00
CA ILE A 137 -16.17 -19.67 16.65
C ILE A 137 -16.20 -19.51 18.18
N ASP A 138 -15.56 -18.48 18.71
CA ASP A 138 -15.53 -18.23 20.16
C ASP A 138 -16.95 -17.96 20.71
N LEU A 139 -17.77 -17.20 19.97
CA LEU A 139 -19.16 -16.92 20.33
C LEU A 139 -20.02 -18.19 20.41
N VAL A 140 -19.77 -19.19 19.56
CA VAL A 140 -20.50 -20.47 19.58
C VAL A 140 -20.06 -21.33 20.75
N GLN A 141 -18.77 -21.32 21.11
CA GLN A 141 -18.24 -22.11 22.21
C GLN A 141 -18.57 -21.51 23.57
N ASN A 142 -18.51 -20.19 23.68
CA ASN A 142 -18.70 -19.43 24.92
C ASN A 142 -19.77 -18.35 24.70
N PRO A 143 -21.07 -18.68 24.81
CA PRO A 143 -22.15 -17.72 24.62
C PRO A 143 -22.27 -16.67 25.76
N HIS A 144 -21.37 -16.71 26.75
CA HIS A 144 -21.32 -15.73 27.83
C HIS A 144 -20.77 -14.40 27.32
N PHE A 145 -21.68 -13.43 27.15
CA PHE A 145 -21.34 -12.09 26.69
C PHE A 145 -20.67 -11.26 27.78
N ASN A 146 -19.36 -11.09 27.68
CA ASN A 146 -18.63 -10.11 28.47
C ASN A 146 -18.62 -8.76 27.73
N LEU A 147 -19.19 -7.71 28.34
CA LEU A 147 -19.25 -6.36 27.77
C LEU A 147 -17.85 -5.85 27.35
N PHE A 148 -16.83 -6.19 28.13
CA PHE A 148 -15.44 -5.82 27.85
C PHE A 148 -14.87 -6.49 26.59
N SER A 149 -15.12 -7.79 26.38
CA SER A 149 -14.72 -8.49 25.14
C SER A 149 -15.40 -7.86 23.92
N PHE A 150 -16.68 -7.54 24.02
CA PHE A 150 -17.42 -6.93 22.93
C PHE A 150 -16.84 -5.57 22.53
N ILE A 151 -16.47 -4.74 23.51
CA ILE A 151 -15.83 -3.43 23.26
C ILE A 151 -14.50 -3.62 22.52
N ILE A 152 -13.66 -4.56 22.94
CA ILE A 152 -12.37 -4.84 22.26
C ILE A 152 -12.61 -5.32 20.83
N ILE A 153 -13.57 -6.21 20.61
CA ILE A 153 -13.92 -6.71 19.28
C ILE A 153 -14.37 -5.57 18.37
N ALA A 154 -15.26 -4.71 18.87
CA ALA A 154 -15.75 -3.54 18.13
C ALA A 154 -14.59 -2.61 17.76
N ILE A 155 -13.69 -2.31 18.70
CA ILE A 155 -12.50 -1.47 18.45
C ILE A 155 -11.64 -2.08 17.33
N ILE A 156 -11.29 -3.37 17.42
CA ILE A 156 -10.45 -4.04 16.41
C ILE A 156 -11.12 -4.01 15.02
N ILE A 157 -12.43 -4.27 14.95
CA ILE A 157 -13.18 -4.19 13.68
C ILE A 157 -13.18 -2.77 13.13
N THR A 158 -13.37 -1.75 13.97
CA THR A 158 -13.30 -0.35 13.53
C THR A 158 -11.91 -0.01 12.97
N PHE A 159 -10.83 -0.42 13.62
CA PHE A 159 -9.47 -0.21 13.11
C PHE A 159 -9.22 -0.92 11.77
N LEU A 160 -9.68 -2.17 11.63
CA LEU A 160 -9.55 -2.93 10.39
C LEU A 160 -10.36 -2.34 9.25
N THR A 161 -11.60 -1.93 9.50
CA THR A 161 -12.47 -1.32 8.48
C THR A 161 -11.95 0.04 8.02
N LEU A 162 -11.39 0.85 8.93
CA LEU A 162 -10.66 2.07 8.57
C LEU A 162 -9.42 1.78 7.71
N GLY A 163 -8.67 0.74 8.05
CA GLY A 163 -7.55 0.25 7.24
C GLY A 163 -7.99 -0.15 5.83
N VAL A 164 -9.05 -0.95 5.72
CA VAL A 164 -9.61 -1.40 4.43
C VAL A 164 -10.07 -0.22 3.58
N LYS A 165 -10.80 0.75 4.16
CA LYS A 165 -11.26 1.95 3.44
C LYS A 165 -10.06 2.74 2.89
N SER A 166 -9.04 2.94 3.72
CA SER A 166 -7.82 3.63 3.29
C SER A 166 -7.09 2.88 2.16
N ALA A 167 -6.99 1.55 2.25
CA ALA A 167 -6.38 0.74 1.20
C ALA A 167 -7.18 0.75 -0.11
N PHE A 168 -8.51 0.77 -0.03
CA PHE A 168 -9.38 0.82 -1.20
C PHE A 168 -9.23 2.13 -1.97
N GLU A 169 -9.18 3.27 -1.26
CA GLU A 169 -8.91 4.57 -1.88
C GLU A 169 -7.56 4.59 -2.61
N ILE A 170 -6.53 3.95 -2.03
CA ILE A 170 -5.21 3.87 -2.64
C ILE A 170 -5.22 3.02 -3.91
N GLU A 171 -5.88 1.85 -3.89
CA GLU A 171 -5.98 1.00 -5.08
C GLU A 171 -6.77 1.68 -6.21
N LYS A 172 -7.81 2.44 -5.86
CA LYS A 172 -8.55 3.26 -6.82
C LYS A 172 -7.65 4.31 -7.49
N ILE A 173 -6.87 5.07 -6.69
CA ILE A 173 -5.93 6.07 -7.21
C ILE A 173 -4.85 5.41 -8.08
N LYS A 174 -4.32 4.26 -7.67
CA LYS A 174 -3.34 3.49 -8.47
C LYS A 174 -3.91 3.10 -9.83
N LYS A 175 -5.15 2.62 -9.87
CA LYS A 175 -5.85 2.22 -11.10
C LYS A 175 -6.13 3.42 -12.00
N GLU A 176 -6.57 4.54 -11.45
CA GLU A 176 -6.88 5.76 -12.22
C GLU A 176 -5.63 6.41 -12.83
N ASN A 177 -4.48 6.30 -12.16
CA ASN A 177 -3.22 6.92 -12.60
C ASN A 177 -2.26 5.93 -13.28
N ASN A 178 -2.69 4.70 -13.57
CA ASN A 178 -1.85 3.62 -14.13
C ASN A 178 -0.53 3.39 -13.36
N ILE A 179 -0.59 3.51 -12.02
CA ILE A 179 0.56 3.31 -11.13
C ILE A 179 0.54 1.85 -10.64
N SER A 180 1.62 1.12 -10.87
CA SER A 180 1.81 -0.27 -10.41
C SER A 180 2.05 -0.36 -8.89
#